data_AF-A0A1G6ILE2-F1
#
_entry.id   AF-A0A1G6ILE2-F1
#
_cell.length_a   1.000
_cell.length_b   1.000
_cell.length_c   1.000
_cell.angle_alpha   90.00
_cell.angle_beta   90.00
_cell.angle_gamma   90.00
#
_symmetry.space_group_name_H-M   'P 1'
#
loop_
_entity.id
_entity.type
_entity.pdbx_description
1 polymer ?
#
loop_
_entity_poly.entity_id
_entity_poly.type
_entity_poly.pdbx_seq_one_letter_code
_entity_poly.pdbx_strand_id
1 'polypeptide(L)' 'MARRPEVFVRSLSMEEGRKLQRVTRTSKDPIRLRRAIVVMMSGQGRAVRDITSLLQVSAEYVRDVIHAFNERGFD' A
#
# COMPACT_ATOMS: atom_id res chain seq x y z
N MET A 1 18.35 -8.18 16.74
CA MET A 1 16.99 -8.22 16.17
C MET A 1 17.10 -8.57 14.69
N ALA A 2 16.65 -9.75 14.27
CA ALA A 2 16.63 -10.11 12.85
C ALA A 2 15.71 -9.13 12.11
N ARG A 3 16.23 -8.46 11.06
CA ARG A 3 15.38 -7.70 10.15
C ARG A 3 14.37 -8.69 9.58
N ARG A 4 13.08 -8.53 9.91
CA ARG A 4 12.01 -9.24 9.20
C ARG A 4 12.14 -8.88 7.72
N PRO A 5 12.00 -9.84 6.79
CA PRO A 5 12.06 -9.56 5.36
C PRO A 5 11.07 -8.43 5.04
N GLU A 6 11.55 -7.41 4.32
CA GLU A 6 10.70 -6.30 3.90
C GLU A 6 9.77 -6.78 2.79
N VAL A 7 8.47 -6.63 3.00
CA VAL A 7 7.44 -7.02 2.03
C VAL A 7 7.11 -5.79 1.20
N PHE A 8 7.11 -5.96 -0.13
CA PHE A 8 6.73 -4.93 -1.09
C PHE A 8 5.60 -5.44 -1.97
N VAL A 9 4.86 -4.50 -2.56
CA VAL A 9 3.90 -4.83 -3.61
C VAL A 9 4.64 -5.35 -4.85
N ARG A 10 4.02 -6.25 -5.59
CA ARG A 10 4.45 -6.63 -6.94
C ARG A 10 4.41 -5.39 -7.85
N SER A 11 5.07 -5.49 -8.99
CA SER A 11 5.01 -4.46 -10.02
C SER A 11 3.57 -4.06 -10.32
N LEU A 12 3.29 -2.77 -10.22
CA LEU A 12 2.00 -2.17 -10.55
C LEU A 12 1.86 -2.09 -12.07
N SER A 13 0.75 -2.56 -12.62
CA SER A 13 0.42 -2.25 -14.00
C SER A 13 0.07 -0.76 -14.15
N MET A 14 0.13 -0.24 -15.37
CA MET A 14 -0.28 1.15 -15.64
C MET A 14 -1.74 1.41 -15.28
N GLU A 15 -2.62 0.41 -15.47
CA GLU A 15 -4.03 0.50 -15.11
C GLU A 15 -4.23 0.53 -13.60
N GLU A 16 -3.50 -0.30 -12.86
CA GLU A 16 -3.53 -0.34 -11.40
C GLU A 16 -3.00 0.97 -10.81
N GLY A 17 -1.88 1.48 -11.33
CA GLY A 17 -1.35 2.79 -10.94
C GLY A 17 -2.37 3.90 -11.16
N ARG A 18 -3.08 3.90 -12.30
CA ARG A 18 -4.12 4.89 -12.60
C ARG A 18 -5.36 4.72 -11.71
N LYS A 19 -5.75 3.49 -11.37
CA LYS A 19 -6.85 3.20 -10.42
C LYS A 19 -6.49 3.71 -9.03
N LEU A 20 -5.29 3.41 -8.54
CA LEU A 20 -4.79 3.89 -7.25
C LEU A 20 -4.77 5.43 -7.19
N GLN A 21 -4.25 6.11 -8.22
CA GLN A 21 -4.28 7.57 -8.30
C GLN A 21 -5.69 8.15 -8.33
N ARG A 22 -6.64 7.48 -8.98
CA ARG A 22 -8.03 7.92 -8.96
C ARG A 22 -8.60 7.79 -7.55
N VAL A 23 -8.42 6.65 -6.90
CA VAL A 23 -8.91 6.38 -5.55
C VAL A 23 -8.33 7.36 -4.54
N THR A 24 -7.03 7.67 -4.62
CA THR A 24 -6.41 8.65 -3.71
C THR A 24 -6.96 10.06 -3.87
N ARG A 25 -7.53 10.39 -5.03
CA ARG A 25 -8.10 11.73 -5.33
C ARG A 25 -9.60 11.82 -5.10
N THR A 26 -10.35 10.72 -5.23
CA THR A 26 -11.82 10.76 -5.27
C THR A 26 -12.51 9.94 -4.19
N SER A 27 -11.82 9.03 -3.50
CA SER A 27 -12.45 8.15 -2.51
C SER A 27 -12.89 8.94 -1.27
N LYS A 28 -14.18 8.82 -0.92
CA LYS A 28 -14.72 9.32 0.36
C LYS A 28 -14.57 8.32 1.50
N ASP A 29 -14.29 7.05 1.18
CA ASP A 29 -14.04 6.01 2.18
C ASP A 29 -12.60 6.11 2.72
N PRO A 30 -12.41 6.43 4.02
CA PRO A 30 -11.09 6.53 4.64
C PRO A 30 -10.28 5.23 4.59
N ILE A 31 -10.94 4.07 4.66
CA ILE A 31 -10.28 2.76 4.65
C ILE A 31 -9.73 2.51 3.25
N ARG A 32 -10.56 2.66 2.22
CA ARG A 32 -10.14 2.50 0.83
C ARG A 32 -9.05 3.50 0.44
N LEU A 33 -9.13 4.74 0.93
CA LEU A 33 -8.11 5.76 0.71
C LEU A 33 -6.76 5.36 1.32
N ARG A 34 -6.73 4.95 2.59
CA ARG A 34 -5.48 4.52 3.26
C ARG A 34 -4.85 3.32 2.57
N ARG A 35 -5.66 2.32 2.20
CA ARG A 35 -5.18 1.15 1.44
C ARG A 35 -4.52 1.57 0.13
N ALA A 36 -5.14 2.51 -0.61
CA ALA A 36 -4.57 3.00 -1.87
C ALA A 36 -3.22 3.69 -1.66
N ILE A 37 -3.09 4.52 -0.61
CA ILE A 37 -1.84 5.22 -0.29
C ILE A 37 -0.75 4.23 0.09
N VAL A 38 -1.06 3.21 0.90
CA VAL A 38 -0.10 2.15 1.26
C VAL A 38 0.45 1.45 0.02
N VAL A 39 -0.44 0.98 -0.87
CA VAL A 39 -0.03 0.26 -2.10
C VAL A 39 0.79 1.17 -3.01
N MET A 40 0.38 2.42 -3.19
CA MET A 40 1.10 3.40 -4.01
C MET A 40 2.51 3.67 -3.47
N MET A 41 2.64 3.88 -2.16
CA MET A 41 3.94 4.16 -1.52
C MET A 41 4.86 2.93 -1.59
N SER A 42 4.34 1.74 -1.32
CA SER A 42 5.12 0.50 -1.44
C SER A 42 5.56 0.26 -2.89
N GLY A 43 4.71 0.56 -3.88
CA GLY A 43 5.04 0.44 -5.30
C GLY A 43 6.09 1.44 -5.77
N GLN A 44 6.28 2.53 -5.04
CA GLN A 44 7.37 3.50 -5.23
C GLN A 44 8.66 3.08 -4.50
N GLY A 45 8.69 1.91 -3.85
CA GLY A 45 9.85 1.41 -3.11
C GLY A 45 10.01 1.96 -1.69
N ARG A 46 8.97 2.59 -1.12
CA ARG A 46 8.99 3.03 0.28
C ARG A 46 8.96 1.82 1.22
N ALA A 47 9.82 1.81 2.23
CA ALA A 47 9.85 0.76 3.23
C ALA A 47 8.59 0.79 4.11
N VAL A 48 8.19 -0.36 4.65
CA VAL A 48 7.04 -0.47 5.57
C VAL A 48 7.16 0.50 6.74
N ARG A 49 8.38 0.71 7.27
CA ARG A 49 8.63 1.64 8.38
C ARG A 49 8.27 3.07 8.01
N ASP A 50 8.68 3.54 6.84
CA ASP A 50 8.38 4.90 6.38
C ASP A 50 6.88 5.10 6.20
N ILE A 51 6.19 4.09 5.66
CA ILE A 51 4.74 4.11 5.48
C ILE A 51 4.02 4.17 6.83
N THR A 52 4.46 3.37 7.80
CA THR A 52 3.87 3.38 9.16
C THR A 52 4.07 4.73 9.86
N SER A 53 5.24 5.35 9.70
CA SER A 53 5.52 6.67 10.27
C SER A 53 4.70 7.78 9.60
N LEU A 54 4.50 7.70 8.28
CA LEU A 54 3.71 8.70 7.55
C LEU A 54 2.21 8.60 7.85
N LEU A 55 1.67 7.37 7.83
CA LEU A 55 0.23 7.14 7.95
C LEU A 55 -0.24 6.91 9.39
N GLN A 56 0.68 6.81 10.35
CA GLN A 56 0.38 6.53 11.76
C GLN A 56 -0.46 5.25 11.92
N VAL A 57 -0.08 4.19 11.19
CA VAL A 57 -0.73 2.87 11.19
C VAL A 57 0.24 1.79 11.64
N SER A 58 -0.29 0.62 12.03
CA SER A 58 0.55 -0.51 12.43
C SER A 58 1.31 -1.11 11.24
N ALA A 59 2.50 -1.66 11.51
CA ALA A 59 3.28 -2.37 10.51
C ALA A 59 2.59 -3.66 10.03
N GLU A 60 1.73 -4.25 10.86
CA GLU A 60 0.91 -5.40 10.51
C GLU A 60 -0.12 -5.03 9.45
N TYR A 61 -0.88 -3.95 9.66
CA TYR A 61 -1.83 -3.43 8.69
C TYR A 61 -1.19 -3.17 7.32
N VAL A 62 0.00 -2.54 7.30
CA VAL A 62 0.72 -2.27 6.05
C VAL A 62 1.08 -3.57 5.34
N ARG A 63 1.57 -4.58 6.06
CA ARG A 63 1.89 -5.89 5.47
C ARG A 63 0.64 -6.58 4.94
N ASP A 64 -0.45 -6.56 5.68
CA ASP A 64 -1.72 -7.18 5.27
C ASP A 64 -2.25 -6.54 3.98
N VAL A 65 -2.16 -5.22 3.86
CA VAL A 65 -2.55 -4.50 2.64
C VAL A 65 -1.65 -4.88 1.47
N ILE A 66 -0.35 -5.00 1.68
CA ILE A 66 0.60 -5.40 0.64
C ILE A 66 0.34 -6.84 0.19
N HIS A 67 0.13 -7.77 1.14
CA HIS A 67 -0.20 -9.16 0.84
C HIS A 67 -1.53 -9.26 0.08
N ALA A 68 -2.58 -8.59 0.57
CA ALA A 68 -3.89 -8.58 -0.09
C ALA A 68 -3.81 -8.02 -1.52
N PHE A 69 -3.00 -6.97 -1.74
CA PHE A 69 -2.77 -6.42 -3.07
C PHE A 69 -2.02 -7.41 -3.97
N ASN A 70 -0.99 -8.09 -3.45
CA ASN A 70 -0.21 -9.05 -4.23
C ASN A 70 -1.05 -10.27 -4.64
N GLU A 71 -1.97 -10.71 -3.80
CA GLU A 71 -2.87 -11.83 -4.07
C GLU A 71 -4.02 -11.47 -5.01
N ARG A 72 -4.66 -10.31 -4.80
CA ARG A 72 -6.00 -10.01 -5.39
C ARG A 72 -6.05 -8.71 -6.20
N GLY A 73 -4.96 -7.94 -6.21
CA GLY A 73 -4.93 -6.59 -6.77
C GLY A 73 -5.66 -5.58 -5.87
N PHE A 74 -6.00 -4.42 -6.45
CA PHE A 74 -6.69 -3.34 -5.76
C PHE A 74 -8.13 -3.24 -6.23
N ASP A 75 -9.07 -3.86 -5.52
CA ASP A 75 -10.52 -3.70 -5.76
C ASP A 75 -11.15 -2.56 -4.94
#